data_AF-A0A2M7N3W6-F1
#
_entry.id   AF-A0A2M7N3W6-F1
#
_cell.length_a   1.000
_cell.length_b   1.000
_cell.length_c   1.000
_cell.angle_alpha   90.00
_cell.angle_beta   90.00
_cell.angle_gamma   90.00
#
_symmetry.space_group_name_H-M   'P 1'
#
loop_
_entity.id
_entity.type
_entity.pdbx_description
1 polymer ?
#
loop_
_entity_poly.entity_id
_entity_poly.type
_entity_poly.pdbx_seq_one_letter_code
_entity_poly.pdbx_strand_id
1 'polypeptide(L)' 'MIFNDGLKNVIDFENLIWGEIFEPLKDKNYFKNFTLNPFTIEWQNGADFSPEFLYEIANKKQIAS' A
#
# COMPACT_ATOMS: atom_id res chain seq x y z
N MET A 1 -2.67 3.38 -8.08
CA MET A 1 -2.15 2.03 -8.39
C MET A 1 -2.69 1.61 -9.73
N ILE A 2 -1.83 1.08 -10.61
CA ILE A 2 -2.21 0.50 -11.90
C ILE A 2 -1.57 -0.88 -11.96
N PHE A 3 -2.37 -1.91 -12.25
CA PHE A 3 -1.92 -3.29 -12.37
C PHE A 3 -1.83 -3.71 -13.84
N ASN A 4 -1.19 -4.86 -14.09
CA ASN A 4 -0.91 -5.35 -15.44
C ASN A 4 -2.16 -5.79 -16.23
N ASP A 5 -3.25 -6.11 -15.53
CA ASP A 5 -4.58 -6.40 -16.08
C ASP A 5 -5.37 -5.12 -16.42
N GLY A 6 -4.78 -3.94 -16.21
CA GLY A 6 -5.42 -2.66 -16.44
C GLY A 6 -6.26 -2.14 -15.27
N LEU A 7 -6.37 -2.88 -14.16
CA LEU A 7 -7.06 -2.39 -12.97
C LEU A 7 -6.35 -1.14 -12.45
N LYS A 8 -7.12 -0.05 -12.33
CA LYS A 8 -6.65 1.23 -11.78
C LYS A 8 -7.47 1.59 -10.56
N ASN A 9 -6.81 1.81 -9.43
CA ASN A 9 -7.48 2.17 -8.19
C ASN A 9 -6.65 3.15 -7.32
N VAL A 10 -7.35 3.90 -6.48
CA VAL A 10 -6.79 4.70 -5.39
C VAL A 10 -6.95 3.91 -4.09
N ILE A 11 -5.83 3.47 -3.55
CA ILE A 11 -5.79 2.73 -2.29
C ILE A 11 -5.61 3.74 -1.16
N ASP A 12 -6.46 3.61 -0.16
CA ASP A 12 -6.34 4.36 1.08
C ASP A 12 -5.58 3.50 2.09
N PHE A 13 -4.45 4.01 2.54
CA PHE A 13 -3.55 3.31 3.46
C PHE A 13 -3.92 3.55 4.93
N GLU A 14 -4.82 4.49 5.24
CA GLU A 14 -5.16 4.84 6.63
C GLU A 14 -5.62 3.61 7.42
N ASN A 15 -6.46 2.76 6.81
CA ASN A 15 -6.93 1.52 7.42
C ASN A 15 -5.90 0.37 7.42
N LEU A 16 -4.77 0.54 6.74
CA LEU A 16 -3.70 -0.46 6.63
C LEU A 16 -2.56 -0.17 7.63
N ILE A 17 -2.51 1.04 8.19
CA ILE A 17 -1.45 1.48 9.11
C ILE A 17 -1.85 1.13 10.54
N TRP A 18 -1.49 -0.07 10.97
CA TRP A 18 -1.68 -0.55 12.33
C TRP A 18 -0.51 -1.41 12.80
N GLY A 19 -0.18 -1.37 14.09
CA GLY A 19 0.97 -2.08 14.66
C GLY A 19 2.27 -1.27 14.63
N GLU A 20 3.24 -1.66 15.47
CA GLU A 20 4.45 -0.87 15.75
C GLU A 20 5.29 -0.58 14.50
N ILE A 21 5.39 -1.55 13.57
CA ILE A 21 6.17 -1.41 12.34
C ILE A 21 5.57 -0.38 11.38
N PHE A 22 4.24 -0.24 11.35
CA PHE A 22 3.56 0.68 10.45
C PHE A 22 3.31 2.05 11.06
N GLU A 23 3.40 2.21 12.38
CA GLU A 23 3.08 3.47 13.04
C GLU A 23 3.81 4.71 12.52
N PRO A 24 5.11 4.64 12.15
CA PRO A 24 5.81 5.77 11.51
C PRO A 24 5.16 6.24 10.20
N LEU A 25 4.39 5.39 9.51
CA LEU A 25 3.71 5.71 8.26
C LEU A 25 2.54 6.70 8.43
N LYS A 26 2.10 6.99 9.68
CA LYS A 26 1.11 8.04 9.94
C LYS A 26 1.64 9.45 9.65
N ASP A 27 2.97 9.64 9.72
CA ASP A 27 3.60 10.89 9.28
C ASP A 27 3.63 10.93 7.75
N LYS A 28 2.94 11.90 7.14
CA LYS A 28 2.89 12.08 5.69
C LYS A 28 4.25 12.32 5.05
N ASN A 29 5.20 12.93 5.76
CA ASN A 29 6.55 13.14 5.24
C ASN A 29 7.33 11.83 5.22
N TYR A 30 7.17 10.99 6.25
CA TYR A 30 7.77 9.66 6.26
C TYR A 30 7.12 8.72 5.23
N PHE A 31 5.79 8.73 5.16
CA PHE A 31 5.00 7.93 4.21
C PHE A 31 5.42 8.16 2.76
N LYS A 32 5.74 9.40 2.38
CA LYS A 32 6.17 9.75 1.02
C LYS A 32 7.54 9.18 0.64
N ASN A 33 8.36 8.76 1.61
CA ASN A 33 9.71 8.24 1.37
C ASN A 33 9.73 6.72 1.11
N PHE A 34 8.69 6.20 0.47
CA PHE A 34 8.65 4.80 0.07
C PHE A 34 9.59 4.54 -1.12
N THR A 35 10.08 3.31 -1.22
CA THR A 35 10.79 2.78 -2.38
C THR A 35 9.95 1.68 -3.01
N LEU A 36 10.03 1.56 -4.34
CA LEU A 36 9.47 0.42 -5.07
C LEU A 36 10.63 -0.49 -5.46
N ASN A 37 10.59 -1.73 -4.99
CA ASN A 37 11.49 -2.80 -5.43
C ASN A 37 10.70 -3.83 -6.27
N PRO A 38 11.34 -4.90 -6.80
CA PRO A 38 10.63 -5.90 -7.62
C PRO A 38 9.53 -6.68 -6.90
N PHE A 39 9.47 -6.64 -5.57
CA PHE A 39 8.61 -7.46 -4.73
C PHE A 39 7.59 -6.66 -3.93
N THR A 40 7.90 -5.43 -3.51
CA THR A 40 7.08 -4.65 -2.56
C THR A 40 7.22 -3.14 -2.75
N ILE A 41 6.25 -2.41 -2.19
CA ILE A 41 6.43 -1.01 -1.76
C ILE A 41 6.97 -1.06 -0.33
N GLU A 42 8.10 -0.42 -0.06
CA GLU A 42 8.78 -0.53 1.24
C GLU A 42 9.29 0.80 1.81
N TRP A 43 9.47 0.85 3.12
CA TRP A 43 10.07 1.97 3.86
C TRP A 43 11.32 1.55 4.61
N GLN A 44 12.18 2.51 4.97
CA GLN A 44 13.45 2.25 5.65
C GLN A 44 13.32 1.58 7.02
N ASN A 45 12.16 1.69 7.68
CA ASN A 45 11.88 1.00 8.94
C ASN A 45 11.55 -0.49 8.75
N GLY A 46 11.47 -0.99 7.52
CA GLY A 46 11.14 -2.38 7.21
C GLY A 46 9.64 -2.65 7.03
N ALA A 47 8.79 -1.62 7.07
CA ALA A 47 7.39 -1.76 6.66
C ALA A 47 7.31 -1.98 5.15
N ASP A 48 6.47 -2.91 4.71
CA ASP A 48 6.22 -3.16 3.31
C ASP A 48 4.76 -3.54 3.00
N PHE A 49 4.39 -3.43 1.73
CA PHE A 49 3.15 -3.98 1.18
C PHE A 49 3.44 -4.66 -0.16
N SER A 50 3.01 -5.91 -0.31
CA SER A 50 3.16 -6.64 -1.57
C SER A 50 2.13 -6.18 -2.62
N PRO A 51 2.43 -6.30 -3.92
CA PRO A 51 1.49 -6.04 -5.00
C PRO A 51 0.19 -6.86 -4.88
N GLU A 52 0.27 -8.12 -4.45
CA GLU A 52 -0.89 -9.01 -4.29
C GLU A 52 -1.84 -8.49 -3.21
N PHE A 53 -1.30 -8.12 -2.05
CA PHE A 53 -2.09 -7.54 -0.97
C PHE A 53 -2.80 -6.26 -1.43
N LEU A 54 -2.08 -5.37 -2.12
CA LEU A 54 -2.66 -4.13 -2.62
C LEU A 54 -3.69 -4.37 -3.75
N TYR A 55 -3.49 -5.41 -4.57
CA TYR A 55 -4.44 -5.84 -5.59
C TYR A 55 -5.75 -6.34 -4.99
N GLU A 56 -5.70 -7.12 -3.92
CA GLU A 56 -6.89 -7.57 -3.21
C GLU A 56 -7.70 -6.39 -2.64
N ILE A 57 -7.02 -5.41 -2.03
CA ILE A 57 -7.68 -4.19 -1.52
C ILE A 57 -8.32 -3.40 -2.66
N ALA A 58 -7.64 -3.28 -3.79
CA ALA A 58 -8.16 -2.60 -4.99
C ALA A 58 -9.39 -3.31 -5.57
N ASN A 59 -9.42 -4.65 -5.58
CA ASN A 59 -10.55 -5.42 -6.10
C ASN A 59 -11.76 -5.44 -5.15
N LYS A 60 -11.54 -5.53 -3.83
CA LYS A 60 -12.63 -5.52 -2.85
C LYS A 60 -13.47 -4.25 -2.93
N LYS A 61 -12.86 -3.10 -3.24
CA LYS A 61 -13.60 -1.85 -3.47
C LYS A 61 -14.53 -1.91 -4.69
N GLN A 62 -14.21 -2.71 -5.71
CA GLN A 62 -15.02 -2.81 -6.93
C GLN A 62 -16.27 -3.69 -6.74
N ILE A 63 -16.24 -4.66 -5.83
CA ILE A 63 -17.38 -5.53 -5.52
C ILE A 63 -18.38 -4.84 -4.57
N ALA A 64 -17.91 -3.87 -3.78
CA ALA A 64 -18.72 -3.11 -2.84
C ALA A 64 -19.38 -1.85 -3.45
N SER A 65 -19.39 -1.71 -4.79
CA SER A 65 -19.93 -0.57 -5.53
C SER A 65 -21.10 -0.97 -6.42
#